data_AF-A0A7K5C9L6-F1
#
_entry.id   AF-A0A7K5C9L6-F1
#
_cell.length_a   1.000
_cell.length_b   1.000
_cell.length_c   1.000
_cell.angle_alpha   90.00
_cell.angle_beta   90.00
_cell.angle_gamma   90.00
#
_symmetry.space_group_name_H-M   'P 1'
#
loop_
_entity.id
_entity.type
_entity.pdbx_description
1 polymer ?
#
loop_
_entity_poly.entity_id
_entity_poly.type
_entity_poly.pdbx_seq_one_letter_code
_entity_poly.pdbx_strand_id
1 'polypeptide(L)'
;STLSEAAPPNTVVALFNVRDRDSGDNGRTTCELTGEQPFRITLLAADAYALVTSETLDREQVEEYNVTVRARDEGSPALSASKTLLVRLLDVNDN
;
A
#
# COMPACT_ATOMS: atom_id res chain seq x y z
N SER A 1 3.88 -6.71 7.00
CA SER A 1 4.40 -7.41 5.80
C SER A 1 5.90 -7.40 5.84
N THR A 2 6.55 -8.39 5.22
CA THR A 2 8.01 -8.47 5.10
C THR A 2 8.40 -8.36 3.63
N LEU A 3 9.50 -7.66 3.34
CA LEU A 3 10.02 -7.49 1.98
C LEU A 3 11.55 -7.63 2.00
N SER A 4 12.15 -8.30 1.02
CA SER A 4 13.61 -8.33 0.92
C SER A 4 14.16 -6.96 0.53
N GLU A 5 15.26 -6.52 1.15
CA GLU A 5 15.95 -5.29 0.77
C GLU A 5 16.54 -5.34 -0.65
N ALA A 6 16.87 -6.54 -1.14
CA ALA A 6 17.33 -6.75 -2.51
C ALA A 6 16.20 -6.66 -3.55
N ALA A 7 14.97 -6.35 -3.13
CA ALA A 7 13.84 -6.19 -4.03
C ALA A 7 14.05 -4.97 -4.95
N PRO A 8 13.99 -5.15 -6.29
CA PRO A 8 14.08 -4.02 -7.20
C PRO A 8 12.91 -3.06 -7.02
N PRO A 9 13.01 -1.81 -7.51
CA PRO A 9 11.88 -0.91 -7.58
C PRO A 9 10.74 -1.56 -8.39
N ASN A 10 9.50 -1.21 -8.07
CA ASN A 10 8.27 -1.79 -8.58
C ASN A 10 7.95 -3.20 -8.05
N THR A 11 8.59 -3.63 -6.96
CA THR A 11 8.26 -4.91 -6.32
C THR A 11 6.98 -4.78 -5.52
N VAL A 12 6.08 -5.76 -5.67
CA VAL A 12 4.83 -5.83 -4.92
C VAL A 12 5.10 -6.23 -3.48
N VAL A 13 4.77 -5.34 -2.55
CA VAL A 13 4.93 -5.52 -1.10
C VAL A 13 3.67 -6.10 -0.48
N ALA A 14 2.52 -5.58 -0.90
CA ALA A 14 1.23 -6.00 -0.39
C ALA A 14 0.14 -5.81 -1.44
N LEU A 15 -0.85 -6.68 -1.41
CA LEU A 15 -2.05 -6.62 -2.23
C LEU A 15 -3.23 -6.44 -1.29
N PHE A 16 -4.10 -5.49 -1.60
CA PHE A 16 -5.30 -5.26 -0.81
C PHE A 16 -6.46 -4.88 -1.73
N ASN A 17 -7.65 -5.32 -1.33
CA ASN A 17 -8.88 -4.92 -1.98
C ASN A 17 -9.60 -3.90 -1.12
N VAL A 18 -10.13 -2.87 -1.77
CA VAL A 18 -10.98 -1.88 -1.13
C VAL A 18 -12.37 -2.05 -1.72
N ARG A 19 -13.26 -2.61 -0.90
CA ARG A 19 -14.66 -2.77 -1.26
C ARG A 19 -15.48 -1.84 -0.40
N ASP A 20 -16.23 -0.97 -1.05
CA ASP A 20 -17.27 -0.21 -0.39
C ASP A 20 -18.55 -1.07 -0.25
N ARG A 21 -19.11 -1.09 0.96
CA ARG A 21 -20.23 -2.00 1.30
C ARG A 21 -21.59 -1.48 0.85
N ASP A 22 -21.66 -0.20 0.50
CA ASP A 22 -22.85 0.52 0.05
C ASP A 22 -22.87 0.73 -1.48
N SER A 23 -21.91 0.13 -2.18
CA SER A 23 -21.77 0.27 -3.62
C SER A 23 -22.88 -0.46 -4.38
N GLY A 24 -23.93 0.29 -4.69
CA GLY A 24 -24.47 0.23 -6.05
C GLY A 24 -23.38 0.60 -7.08
N ASP A 25 -23.63 0.30 -8.35
CA ASP A 25 -22.75 0.29 -9.55
C ASP A 25 -21.66 1.39 -9.73
N ASN A 26 -21.55 2.40 -8.86
CA ASN A 26 -20.70 3.59 -9.02
C ASN A 26 -19.90 4.00 -7.76
N GLY A 27 -19.70 3.12 -6.78
CA GLY A 27 -18.90 3.44 -5.58
C GLY A 27 -17.40 3.55 -5.87
N ARG A 28 -17.00 4.66 -6.49
CA ARG A 28 -15.60 4.95 -6.76
C ARG A 28 -14.89 5.22 -5.43
N THR A 29 -13.94 4.35 -5.10
CA THR A 29 -13.11 4.49 -3.90
C THR A 29 -11.70 4.86 -4.33
N THR A 30 -11.09 5.83 -3.65
CA THR A 30 -9.72 6.27 -3.93
C THR A 30 -8.80 5.84 -2.80
N CYS A 31 -7.64 5.28 -3.16
CA CYS A 31 -6.61 4.92 -2.20
C CYS A 31 -5.35 5.76 -2.42
N GLU A 32 -4.84 6.34 -1.35
CA GLU A 32 -3.66 7.19 -1.35
C GLU A 32 -2.72 6.82 -0.20
N LEU A 33 -1.42 7.07 -0.38
CA LEU A 33 -0.44 6.94 0.69
C LEU A 33 -0.34 8.25 1.45
N THR A 34 -0.27 8.14 2.76
CA THR A 34 -0.01 9.29 3.63
C THR A 34 1.49 9.45 3.82
N GLY A 35 2.03 10.62 3.44
CA GLY A 35 3.44 10.97 3.59
C GLY A 35 4.31 10.60 2.39
N GLU A 36 5.51 11.18 2.35
CA GLU A 36 6.53 10.90 1.35
C GLU A 36 7.35 9.69 1.80
N GLN A 37 7.24 8.60 1.05
CA GLN A 37 7.86 7.32 1.37
C GLN A 37 8.21 6.60 0.07
N PRO A 38 9.21 5.69 0.05
CA PRO A 38 9.67 5.01 -1.16
C PRO A 38 8.70 3.91 -1.63
N PHE A 39 7.40 4.13 -1.44
CA PHE A 39 6.31 3.24 -1.83
C PHE A 39 5.26 4.02 -2.60
N ARG A 40 4.53 3.32 -3.46
CA ARG A 40 3.38 3.85 -4.18
C ARG A 40 2.27 2.82 -4.30
N ILE A 41 1.05 3.29 -4.45
CA ILE A 41 -0.12 2.44 -4.69
C ILE A 41 -0.37 2.38 -6.19
N THR A 42 -0.54 1.17 -6.73
CA THR A 42 -0.90 0.91 -8.12
C THR A 42 -2.27 0.25 -8.16
N LEU A 43 -3.19 0.80 -8.95
CA LEU A 43 -4.49 0.17 -9.22
C LEU A 43 -4.28 -1.02 -10.17
N LEU A 44 -4.64 -2.22 -9.73
CA LEU A 44 -4.54 -3.46 -10.51
C LEU A 44 -5.85 -3.79 -11.22
N ALA A 45 -6.97 -3.60 -10.53
CA ALA A 45 -8.33 -3.84 -11.03
C ALA A 45 -9.31 -2.88 -10.32
N ALA A 46 -10.60 -2.91 -10.69
CA ALA A 46 -11.64 -1.99 -10.20
C ALA A 46 -11.54 -1.68 -8.68
N ASP A 47 -11.34 -2.71 -7.86
CA ASP A 47 -11.27 -2.59 -6.39
C ASP A 47 -9.95 -3.10 -5.81
N ALA A 48 -8.96 -3.41 -6.66
CA ALA A 48 -7.73 -4.10 -6.25
C ALA A 48 -6.53 -3.19 -6.40
N TYR A 49 -5.75 -3.08 -5.32
CA TYR A 49 -4.59 -2.22 -5.22
C TYR A 49 -3.35 -3.02 -4.82
N ALA A 50 -2.22 -2.69 -5.42
CA ALA A 50 -0.91 -3.16 -4.99
C ALA A 50 -0.11 -2.01 -4.40
N LEU A 51 0.42 -2.24 -3.21
CA LEU A 51 1.52 -1.46 -2.67
C LEU A 51 2.81 -1.97 -3.33
N VAL A 52 3.48 -1.09 -4.08
CA VAL A 52 4.76 -1.39 -4.72
C VAL A 52 5.85 -0.45 -4.23
N THR A 53 7.09 -0.93 -4.22
CA THR A 53 8.25 -0.07 -4.00
C THR A 53 8.40 0.90 -5.16
N SER A 54 8.64 2.18 -4.87
CA SER A 54 8.93 3.16 -5.92
C SER A 54 10.43 3.28 -6.18
N GLU A 55 11.24 3.01 -5.17
CA GLU A 55 12.69 3.12 -5.18
C GLU A 55 13.31 1.88 -4.53
N THR A 56 14.63 1.76 -4.62
CA THR A 56 15.39 0.73 -3.89
C THR A 56 15.30 1.00 -2.40
N LEU A 57 15.04 -0.05 -1.62
CA LEU A 57 15.01 0.04 -0.17
C LEU A 57 16.34 -0.49 0.38
N ASP A 58 16.81 0.15 1.43
CA ASP A 58 18.11 -0.15 2.03
C ASP A 58 17.92 -0.36 3.53
N ARG A 59 18.16 -1.58 4.00
CA ARG A 59 17.92 -1.93 5.41
C ARG A 59 18.85 -1.21 6.35
N GLU A 60 20.07 -0.90 5.91
CA GLU A 60 21.06 -0.14 6.70
C GLU A 60 20.61 1.31 6.94
N GLN A 61 19.81 1.88 6.03
CA GLN A 61 19.17 3.17 6.28
C GLN A 61 17.90 3.05 7.12
N VAL A 62 17.00 2.15 6.75
CA VAL A 62 15.68 2.00 7.39
C VAL A 62 15.27 0.54 7.42
N GLU A 63 15.24 -0.05 8.61
CA GLU A 63 14.83 -1.44 8.83
C GLU A 63 13.31 -1.66 8.72
N GLU A 64 12.51 -0.65 9.07
CA GLU A 64 11.05 -0.73 9.14
C GLU A 64 10.40 0.54 8.57
N TYR A 65 9.42 0.36 7.68
CA TYR A 65 8.64 1.44 7.11
C TYR A 65 7.18 1.40 7.58
N ASN A 66 6.69 2.53 8.07
CA ASN A 66 5.30 2.69 8.54
C ASN A 66 4.41 3.25 7.43
N VAL A 67 3.97 2.37 6.54
CA VAL A 67 3.18 2.74 5.36
C VAL A 67 1.72 2.95 5.75
N THR A 68 1.27 4.21 5.83
CA THR A 68 -0.15 4.51 6.07
C THR A 68 -0.91 4.68 4.77
N VAL A 69 -1.83 3.75 4.51
CA VAL A 69 -2.75 3.77 3.38
C VAL A 69 -4.06 4.41 3.82
N ARG A 70 -4.55 5.38 3.07
CA ARG A 70 -5.86 6.00 3.28
C ARG A 70 -6.77 5.69 2.10
N ALA A 71 -7.87 5.02 2.37
CA ALA A 71 -8.97 4.80 1.45
C ALA A 71 -10.09 5.79 1.76
N ARG A 72 -10.68 6.37 0.72
CA ARG A 72 -11.81 7.30 0.80
C ARG A 72 -12.85 6.91 -0.22
N ASP A 73 -14.08 6.68 0.23
CA ASP A 73 -15.22 6.48 -0.66
C ASP A 73 -15.82 7.83 -1.09
N GLU A 74 -16.46 7.82 -2.25
CA GLU A 74 -17.25 8.94 -2.76
C GLU A 74 -18.74 8.83 -2.38
N GLY A 75 -19.05 8.11 -1.30
CA GLY A 75 -20.41 7.99 -0.75
C GLY A 75 -20.93 9.31 -0.17
N SER A 76 -22.20 9.32 0.22
CA SER A 76 -22.83 10.44 0.93
C SER A 76 -23.62 9.91 2.14
N PRO A 77 -23.07 10.01 3.37
CA PRO A 77 -21.83 10.70 3.75
C PRO A 77 -20.58 9.95 3.29
N ALA A 78 -19.54 10.69 2.87
CA ALA A 78 -18.26 10.09 2.49
C ALA A 78 -17.55 9.56 3.75
N LEU A 79 -17.19 8.28 3.76
CA LEU A 79 -16.36 7.70 4.79
C LEU A 79 -14.89 7.73 4.36
N SER A 80 -14.01 7.52 5.32
CA SER A 80 -12.58 7.41 5.08
C SER A 80 -12.02 6.41 6.05
N ALA A 81 -11.24 5.46 5.55
CA ALA A 81 -10.56 4.46 6.32
C ALA A 81 -9.06 4.60 6.12
N SER A 82 -8.30 4.73 7.19
CA SER A 82 -6.84 4.66 7.13
C SER A 82 -6.34 3.39 7.80
N LYS A 83 -5.28 2.81 7.26
CA LYS A 83 -4.64 1.62 7.78
C LYS A 83 -3.13 1.76 7.68
N THR A 84 -2.47 1.62 8.82
CA THR A 84 -1.01 1.61 8.88
C THR A 84 -0.50 0.19 8.71
N LEU A 85 0.39 0.01 7.75
CA LEU A 85 1.06 -1.24 7.43
C LEU A 85 2.54 -1.10 7.79
N LEU A 86 2.99 -1.91 8.74
CA LEU A 86 4.40 -2.04 9.05
C LEU A 86 5.07 -2.96 8.02
N VAL A 87 5.99 -2.41 7.24
CA VAL A 87 6.79 -3.12 6.25
C VAL A 87 8.20 -3.29 6.82
N ARG A 88 8.56 -4.52 7.16
CA ARG A 88 9.90 -4.86 7.65
C ARG A 88 10.77 -5.33 6.50
N LEU A 89 11.98 -4.78 6.41
CA LEU A 89 12.96 -5.31 5.47
C LEU A 89 13.60 -6.56 6.04
N LEU A 90 13.54 -7.65 5.26
CA LEU A 90 14.31 -8.86 5.51
C LEU A 90 15.64 -8.74 4.79
N ASP A 91 16.70 -9.12 5.51
CA ASP A 91 17.99 -9.40 4.88
C ASP A 91 17.78 -10.48 3.81
N VAL A 92 18.55 -10.40 2.73
CA VAL A 92 18.48 -11.32 1.59
C VAL A 92 18.70 -12.78 2.00
N ASN A 93 19.22 -13.00 3.22
CA ASN A 93 19.59 -14.31 3.75
C ASN A 93 18.57 -15.00 4.67
N ASP A 94 17.42 -14.40 4.97
CA ASP A 94 16.40 -15.05 5.82
C ASP A 94 15.37 -15.78 4.93
N ASN A 95 15.56 -17.10 4.74
CA ASN A 95 14.63 -18.01 4.04
C ASN A 95 13.69 -18.73 5.01
#